data_AF-A0A8J2LD65-F1
#
_entry.id   AF-A0A8J2LD65-F1
#
_cell.length_a   1.000
_cell.length_b   1.000
_cell.length_c   1.000
_cell.angle_alpha   90.00
_cell.angle_beta   90.00
_cell.angle_gamma   90.00
#
_symmetry.space_group_name_H-M   'P 1'
#
loop_
_entity.id
_entity.type
_entity.pdbx_description
1 polymer ?
#
loop_
_entity_poly.entity_id
_entity_poly.type
_entity_poly.pdbx_seq_one_letter_code
_entity_poly.pdbx_strand_id
1 'polypeptide(L)'
;INAQTELALRYNDISPLENHHCSIAFRILEDPECNIFRNLPTSTFRKIREGIIRCILATDMARHNEIVNQFREIVPYFDSTNKAHINLLSMVLIKVADISNEARPMDVAEPWLDCLLAEFFQQSDTEKLEGLPVTPFMDRDKITKPSSQCSFIGLVLLPLFEVLGSFFPDLEKLRLNLRMIPDLWE
;
A
#
# COMPACT_ATOMS: atom_id res chain seq x y z
N ILE A 1 -9.45 8.44 12.57
CA ILE A 1 -10.29 9.60 12.17
C ILE A 1 -11.62 9.56 12.92
N ASN A 2 -12.51 8.58 12.68
CA ASN A 2 -13.82 8.50 13.36
C ASN A 2 -13.74 8.57 14.90
N ALA A 3 -12.81 7.84 15.51
CA ALA A 3 -12.58 7.85 16.96
C ALA A 3 -11.79 9.08 17.48
N GLN A 4 -11.44 10.04 16.61
CA GLN A 4 -10.66 11.24 16.94
C GLN A 4 -9.39 10.95 17.76
N THR A 5 -8.70 9.87 17.41
CA THR A 5 -7.47 9.43 18.10
C THR A 5 -6.38 10.50 18.05
N GLU A 6 -5.41 10.41 18.96
CA GLU A 6 -4.27 11.34 19.02
C GLU A 6 -3.56 11.50 17.67
N LEU A 7 -3.36 10.39 16.94
CA LEU A 7 -2.74 10.43 15.61
C LEU A 7 -3.59 11.21 14.60
N ALA A 8 -4.91 11.01 14.60
CA ALA A 8 -5.83 11.71 13.71
C ALA A 8 -5.79 13.22 13.97
N LEU A 9 -5.83 13.63 15.24
CA LEU A 9 -5.72 15.04 15.64
C LEU A 9 -4.34 15.64 15.29
N ARG A 10 -3.26 14.91 15.58
CA ARG A 10 -1.87 15.35 15.30
C ARG A 10 -1.64 15.61 13.82
N TYR A 11 -2.19 14.77 12.96
CA TYR A 11 -2.01 14.86 11.50
C TYR A 11 -3.21 15.47 10.77
N ASN A 12 -4.15 16.07 11.50
CA ASN A 12 -5.32 16.77 10.96
C ASN A 12 -6.08 15.92 9.93
N ASP A 13 -6.26 14.63 10.24
CA ASP A 13 -6.93 13.62 9.39
C ASP A 13 -6.26 13.34 8.02
N ILE A 14 -5.08 13.90 7.74
CA ILE A 14 -4.35 13.68 6.48
C ILE A 14 -3.36 12.53 6.65
N SER A 15 -3.67 11.37 6.07
CA SER A 15 -2.87 10.12 6.11
C SER A 15 -2.20 9.90 7.48
N PRO A 16 -2.97 9.77 8.59
CA PRO A 16 -2.40 9.84 9.93
C PRO A 16 -1.39 8.74 10.24
N LEU A 17 -1.63 7.52 9.74
CA LEU A 17 -0.75 6.38 9.96
C LEU A 17 0.53 6.51 9.15
N GLU A 18 0.44 6.85 7.86
CA GLU A 18 1.61 6.98 6.99
C GLU A 18 2.52 8.13 7.41
N ASN A 19 1.95 9.25 7.88
CA ASN A 19 2.72 10.33 8.50
C ASN A 19 3.40 9.87 9.79
N HIS A 20 2.72 9.06 10.61
CA HIS A 20 3.31 8.48 11.81
C HIS A 20 4.47 7.54 11.47
N HIS A 21 4.30 6.66 10.47
CA HIS A 21 5.34 5.75 9.98
C HIS A 21 6.58 6.53 9.55
N CYS A 22 6.42 7.61 8.78
CA CYS A 22 7.51 8.51 8.40
C CYS A 22 8.20 9.10 9.65
N SER A 23 7.41 9.62 10.58
CA SER A 23 7.94 10.24 11.81
C SER A 23 8.79 9.26 12.62
N ILE A 24 8.31 8.03 12.81
CA ILE A 24 9.03 7.00 13.56
C ILE A 24 10.29 6.56 12.84
N ALA A 25 10.22 6.32 11.52
CA ALA A 25 11.37 5.91 10.72
C ALA A 25 12.54 6.91 10.86
N PHE A 26 12.27 8.21 10.78
CA PHE A 26 13.33 9.21 10.91
C PHE A 26 13.75 9.49 12.34
N ARG A 27 12.87 9.31 13.33
CA ARG A 27 13.25 9.37 14.74
C ARG A 27 14.21 8.25 15.12
N ILE A 28 14.04 7.05 14.55
CA ILE A 28 15.03 5.96 14.70
C ILE A 28 16.37 6.37 14.10
N LEU A 29 16.37 7.01 12.92
CA LEU A 29 17.59 7.47 12.25
C LEU A 29 18.27 8.68 12.93
N GLU A 30 17.64 9.32 13.92
CA GLU A 30 18.29 10.34 14.76
C GLU A 30 19.28 9.71 15.76
N ASP A 31 19.09 8.44 16.13
CA ASP A 31 20.05 7.69 16.92
C ASP A 31 21.32 7.41 16.09
N PRO A 32 22.52 7.88 16.52
CA PRO A 32 23.78 7.64 15.81
C PRO A 32 24.11 6.16 15.57
N GLU A 33 23.64 5.26 16.43
CA GLU A 33 23.85 3.81 16.30
C GLU A 33 22.94 3.18 15.24
N CYS A 34 21.75 3.75 15.03
CA CYS A 34 20.80 3.29 14.00
C CYS A 34 20.93 4.06 12.68
N ASN A 35 21.65 5.19 12.65
CA ASN A 35 21.74 6.05 11.48
C ASN A 35 22.62 5.45 10.36
N ILE A 36 21.98 4.66 9.50
CA ILE A 36 22.60 4.09 8.29
C ILE A 36 23.04 5.15 7.26
N PHE A 37 22.60 6.41 7.41
CA PHE A 37 22.92 7.52 6.53
C PHE A 37 23.99 8.48 7.10
N ARG A 38 24.56 8.19 8.27
CA ARG A 38 25.49 9.09 8.99
C ARG A 38 26.69 9.58 8.18
N ASN A 39 27.15 8.78 7.22
CA ASN A 39 28.32 9.09 6.38
C ASN A 39 27.93 9.75 5.04
N LEU A 40 26.64 10.03 4.80
CA LEU A 40 26.20 10.66 3.56
C LEU A 40 26.29 12.19 3.65
N PRO A 41 26.64 12.88 2.55
CA PRO A 41 26.50 14.32 2.49
C PRO A 41 25.05 14.74 2.76
N THR A 42 24.87 15.86 3.47
CA THR A 42 23.54 16.40 3.81
C THR A 42 22.65 16.60 2.59
N SER A 43 23.22 16.98 1.44
CA SER A 43 22.49 17.15 0.18
C SER A 43 21.93 15.84 -0.36
N THR A 44 22.65 14.73 -0.20
CA THR A 44 22.19 13.39 -0.58
C THR A 44 21.14 12.87 0.40
N PHE A 45 21.38 13.04 1.70
CA PHE A 45 20.41 12.64 2.72
C PHE A 45 19.05 13.33 2.53
N ARG A 46 19.03 14.64 2.21
CA ARG A 46 17.79 15.36 1.91
C ARG A 46 16.99 14.72 0.77
N LYS A 47 17.66 14.29 -0.31
CA LYS A 47 17.02 13.62 -1.46
C LYS A 47 16.47 12.25 -1.07
N ILE A 48 17.23 11.47 -0.30
CA ILE A 48 16.80 10.15 0.20
C ILE A 48 15.58 10.31 1.09
N ARG A 49 15.65 11.25 2.05
CA ARG A 49 14.54 11.55 2.96
C ARG A 49 13.27 11.92 2.20
N GLU A 50 13.37 12.82 1.22
CA GLU A 50 12.23 13.20 0.37
C GLU A 50 11.63 11.99 -0.36
N GLY A 51 12.47 11.12 -0.92
CA GLY A 51 12.01 9.89 -1.59
C GLY A 51 11.30 8.92 -0.64
N ILE A 52 11.87 8.66 0.53
CA ILE A 52 11.29 7.77 1.55
C ILE A 52 9.93 8.30 2.01
N ILE A 53 9.83 9.59 2.34
CA ILE A 53 8.56 10.22 2.74
C ILE A 53 7.51 10.05 1.65
N ARG A 54 7.88 10.31 0.39
CA ARG A 54 6.97 10.17 -0.74
C ARG A 54 6.47 8.73 -0.90
N CYS A 55 7.36 7.75 -0.79
CA CYS A 55 7.01 6.34 -0.93
C CYS A 55 6.10 5.86 0.22
N ILE A 56 6.41 6.24 1.47
CA ILE A 56 5.56 5.86 2.62
C ILE A 56 4.19 6.52 2.52
N LEU A 57 4.10 7.82 2.22
CA LEU A 57 2.80 8.49 2.05
C LEU A 57 1.99 7.98 0.85
N ALA A 58 2.64 7.30 -0.10
CA ALA A 58 1.96 6.68 -1.24
C ALA A 58 1.30 5.34 -0.89
N THR A 59 1.66 4.70 0.23
CA THR A 59 1.04 3.42 0.62
C THR A 59 -0.40 3.60 1.08
N ASP A 60 -0.79 4.80 1.51
CA ASP A 60 -2.19 5.14 1.83
C ASP A 60 -3.13 4.74 0.68
N MET A 61 -4.05 3.82 0.98
CA MET A 61 -4.99 3.28 0.01
C MET A 61 -6.08 4.28 -0.40
N ALA A 62 -6.31 5.36 0.36
CA ALA A 62 -7.18 6.45 -0.06
C ALA A 62 -6.68 7.14 -1.33
N ARG A 63 -5.36 7.08 -1.59
CA ARG A 63 -4.70 7.65 -2.78
C ARG A 63 -4.46 6.65 -3.89
N HIS A 64 -4.87 5.39 -3.73
CA HIS A 64 -4.55 4.32 -4.67
C HIS A 64 -4.99 4.63 -6.10
N ASN A 65 -6.27 4.97 -6.29
CA ASN A 65 -6.82 5.24 -7.61
C ASN A 65 -6.18 6.47 -8.28
N GLU A 66 -5.90 7.52 -7.51
CA GLU A 66 -5.19 8.72 -7.98
C GLU A 66 -3.84 8.33 -8.58
N ILE A 67 -3.03 7.59 -7.83
CA ILE A 67 -1.66 7.21 -8.22
C ILE A 67 -1.67 6.25 -9.42
N VAL A 68 -2.54 5.24 -9.42
CA VAL A 68 -2.65 4.28 -10.52
C VAL A 68 -3.10 4.97 -11.81
N ASN A 69 -4.06 5.89 -11.74
CA ASN A 69 -4.53 6.63 -12.91
C ASN A 69 -3.45 7.55 -13.48
N GLN A 70 -2.76 8.32 -12.61
CA GLN A 70 -1.62 9.13 -13.03
C GLN A 70 -0.54 8.26 -13.69
N PHE A 71 -0.25 7.07 -13.14
CA PHE A 71 0.76 6.20 -13.73
C PHE A 71 0.32 5.69 -15.10
N ARG A 72 -0.93 5.22 -15.22
CA ARG A 72 -1.52 4.77 -16.49
C ARG A 72 -1.44 5.84 -17.58
N GLU A 73 -1.66 7.11 -17.22
CA GLU A 73 -1.54 8.22 -18.14
C GLU A 73 -0.11 8.43 -18.65
N ILE A 74 0.91 8.26 -17.80
CA ILE A 74 2.31 8.51 -18.20
C ILE A 74 2.99 7.34 -18.89
N VAL A 75 2.51 6.10 -18.73
CA VAL A 75 3.15 4.89 -19.30
C VAL A 75 3.48 5.05 -20.81
N PRO A 76 2.58 5.53 -21.68
CA PRO A 76 2.85 5.61 -23.12
C PRO A 76 3.99 6.56 -23.53
N TYR A 77 4.34 7.52 -22.69
CA TYR A 77 5.36 8.54 -22.95
C TYR A 77 6.33 8.68 -21.77
N PHE A 78 6.53 7.59 -21.03
CA PHE A 78 7.41 7.58 -19.86
C PHE A 78 8.82 8.05 -20.24
N ASP A 79 9.42 8.85 -19.36
CA ASP A 79 10.73 9.45 -19.56
C ASP A 79 11.57 9.22 -18.31
N SER A 80 12.59 8.38 -18.44
CA SER A 80 13.49 8.02 -17.34
C SER A 80 14.37 9.17 -16.85
N THR A 81 14.48 10.25 -17.64
CA THR A 81 15.21 11.47 -17.25
C THR A 81 14.31 12.47 -16.51
N ASN A 82 12.99 12.31 -16.62
CA ASN A 82 12.02 13.13 -15.92
C ASN A 82 11.84 12.64 -14.48
N LYS A 83 12.22 13.50 -13.52
CA LYS A 83 12.11 13.19 -12.08
C LYS A 83 10.67 12.90 -11.65
N ALA A 84 9.67 13.57 -12.20
CA ALA A 84 8.28 13.34 -11.82
C ALA A 84 7.82 11.92 -12.22
N HIS A 85 8.23 11.45 -13.41
CA HIS A 85 7.94 10.10 -13.89
C HIS A 85 8.62 9.04 -13.01
N ILE A 86 9.90 9.23 -12.68
CA ILE A 86 10.65 8.32 -11.77
C ILE A 86 10.04 8.30 -10.36
N ASN A 87 9.61 9.46 -9.86
CA ASN A 87 8.96 9.56 -8.56
C ASN A 87 7.64 8.78 -8.53
N LEU A 88 6.81 8.92 -9.56
CA LEU A 88 5.55 8.21 -9.68
C LEU A 88 5.76 6.70 -9.85
N LEU A 89 6.74 6.28 -10.65
CA LEU A 89 7.13 4.88 -10.76
C LEU A 89 7.53 4.30 -9.39
N SER A 90 8.32 5.04 -8.61
CA SER A 90 8.73 4.61 -7.27
C SER A 90 7.53 4.43 -6.33
N MET A 91 6.52 5.31 -6.42
CA MET A 91 5.26 5.19 -5.69
C MET A 91 4.47 3.95 -6.11
N VAL A 92 4.40 3.65 -7.40
CA VAL A 92 3.73 2.44 -7.90
C VAL A 92 4.45 1.17 -7.44
N LEU A 93 5.78 1.15 -7.52
CA LEU A 93 6.58 -0.02 -7.11
C LEU A 93 6.44 -0.33 -5.62
N ILE A 94 6.47 0.69 -4.74
CA ILE A 94 6.27 0.45 -3.30
C ILE A 94 4.84 -0.03 -3.02
N LYS A 95 3.82 0.52 -3.70
CA LYS A 95 2.45 0.04 -3.56
C LYS A 95 2.30 -1.40 -4.00
N VAL A 96 2.89 -1.77 -5.15
CA VAL A 96 2.89 -3.18 -5.59
C VAL A 96 3.51 -4.07 -4.53
N ALA A 97 4.66 -3.69 -3.98
CA ALA A 97 5.31 -4.48 -2.93
C ALA A 97 4.44 -4.63 -1.68
N ASP A 98 3.80 -3.54 -1.24
CA ASP A 98 2.98 -3.44 -0.03
C ASP A 98 1.77 -4.38 -0.05
N ILE A 99 1.09 -4.51 -1.20
CA ILE A 99 -0.10 -5.35 -1.35
C ILE A 99 0.13 -6.61 -2.21
N SER A 100 1.38 -7.10 -2.30
CA SER A 100 1.77 -8.20 -3.19
C SER A 100 1.45 -9.62 -2.70
N ASN A 101 0.78 -9.80 -1.56
CA ASN A 101 0.59 -11.14 -0.97
C ASN A 101 -0.05 -12.13 -1.95
N GLU A 102 -1.13 -11.74 -2.61
CA GLU A 102 -1.82 -12.58 -3.60
C GLU A 102 -1.01 -12.80 -4.89
N ALA A 103 0.09 -12.08 -5.12
CA ALA A 103 0.98 -12.39 -6.25
C ALA A 103 1.87 -13.61 -5.98
N ARG A 104 1.87 -14.14 -4.75
CA ARG A 104 2.63 -15.32 -4.32
C ARG A 104 1.81 -16.60 -4.49
N PRO A 105 2.45 -17.79 -4.46
CA PRO A 105 1.72 -19.06 -4.38
C PRO A 105 0.70 -19.08 -3.22
N MET A 106 -0.43 -19.74 -3.42
CA MET A 106 -1.57 -19.72 -2.49
C MET A 106 -1.23 -20.20 -1.08
N ASP A 107 -0.38 -21.24 -0.96
CA ASP A 107 0.12 -21.75 0.32
C ASP A 107 0.94 -20.72 1.11
N VAL A 108 1.51 -19.73 0.42
CA VAL A 108 2.20 -18.59 1.02
C VAL A 108 1.26 -17.41 1.26
N ALA A 109 0.29 -17.16 0.36
CA ALA A 109 -0.61 -16.02 0.43
C ALA A 109 -1.73 -16.20 1.48
N GLU A 110 -2.35 -17.37 1.55
CA GLU A 110 -3.52 -17.64 2.39
C GLU A 110 -3.29 -17.36 3.89
N PRO A 111 -2.14 -17.72 4.51
CA PRO A 111 -1.89 -17.37 5.90
C PRO A 111 -1.89 -15.86 6.18
N TRP A 112 -1.49 -15.04 5.19
CA TRP A 112 -1.54 -13.58 5.32
C TRP A 112 -2.97 -13.03 5.26
N LEU A 113 -3.85 -13.69 4.51
CA LEU A 113 -5.27 -13.35 4.51
C LEU A 113 -5.91 -13.60 5.88
N ASP A 114 -5.56 -14.70 6.55
CA ASP A 114 -6.02 -14.96 7.92
C ASP A 114 -5.58 -13.86 8.90
N CYS A 115 -4.31 -13.45 8.82
CA CYS A 115 -3.79 -12.34 9.61
C CYS A 115 -4.53 -11.02 9.33
N LEU A 116 -4.76 -10.71 8.04
CA LEU A 116 -5.47 -9.50 7.62
C LEU A 116 -6.91 -9.46 8.15
N LEU A 117 -7.65 -10.56 7.98
CA LEU A 117 -9.04 -10.65 8.45
C LEU A 117 -9.11 -10.60 9.97
N ALA A 118 -8.16 -11.20 10.69
CA ALA A 118 -8.10 -11.08 12.15
C ALA A 118 -7.95 -9.62 12.60
N GLU A 119 -7.08 -8.84 11.94
CA GLU A 119 -6.89 -7.41 12.22
C GLU A 119 -8.16 -6.59 11.88
N PHE A 120 -8.75 -6.81 10.70
CA PHE A 120 -9.98 -6.13 10.29
C PHE A 120 -11.15 -6.43 11.24
N PHE A 121 -11.31 -7.68 11.65
CA PHE A 121 -12.38 -8.09 12.56
C PHE A 121 -12.19 -7.46 13.93
N GLN A 122 -10.98 -7.42 14.45
CA GLN A 122 -10.68 -6.74 15.72
C GLN A 122 -11.06 -5.25 15.68
N GLN A 123 -10.75 -4.56 14.58
CA GLN A 123 -11.15 -3.17 14.40
C GLN A 123 -12.69 -3.04 14.34
N SER A 124 -13.34 -3.83 13.48
CA SER A 124 -14.80 -3.75 13.30
C SER A 124 -15.59 -4.07 14.57
N ASP A 125 -15.12 -5.03 15.37
CA ASP A 125 -15.73 -5.40 16.65
C ASP A 125 -15.60 -4.25 17.66
N THR A 126 -14.44 -3.59 17.69
CA THR A 126 -14.20 -2.40 18.53
C THR A 126 -15.09 -1.22 18.09
N GLU A 127 -15.18 -0.96 16.78
CA GLU A 127 -16.06 0.07 16.22
C GLU A 127 -17.53 -0.17 16.60
N LYS A 128 -18.02 -1.42 16.53
CA LYS A 128 -19.38 -1.78 16.97
C LYS A 128 -19.59 -1.48 18.45
N LEU A 129 -18.65 -1.85 19.32
CA LEU A 129 -18.73 -1.65 20.76
C LEU A 129 -18.76 -0.16 21.13
N GLU A 130 -17.98 0.66 20.43
CA GLU A 130 -17.90 2.10 20.65
C GLU A 130 -19.00 2.90 19.92
N GLY A 131 -19.87 2.24 19.15
CA GLY A 131 -20.93 2.88 18.38
C GLY A 131 -20.40 3.71 17.20
N LEU A 132 -19.21 3.37 16.68
CA LEU A 132 -18.59 4.00 15.53
C LEU A 132 -19.08 3.36 14.21
N PRO A 133 -18.97 4.08 13.07
CA PRO A 133 -19.29 3.51 11.77
C PRO A 133 -18.36 2.34 11.42
N VAL A 134 -18.93 1.21 11.03
CA VAL A 134 -18.20 0.00 10.64
C VAL A 134 -18.10 -0.10 9.12
N THR A 135 -16.90 -0.33 8.61
CA THR A 135 -16.68 -0.50 7.17
C THR A 135 -17.15 -1.89 6.71
N PRO A 136 -18.06 -2.01 5.72
CA PRO A 136 -18.71 -3.29 5.39
C PRO A 136 -17.77 -4.45 5.05
N PHE A 137 -16.64 -4.19 4.36
CA PHE A 137 -15.70 -5.24 3.96
C PHE A 137 -14.79 -5.71 5.11
N MET A 138 -14.80 -5.01 6.24
CA MET A 138 -14.10 -5.39 7.46
C MET A 138 -15.02 -6.12 8.45
N ASP A 139 -16.33 -6.18 8.17
CA ASP A 139 -17.33 -6.74 9.08
C ASP A 139 -17.37 -8.26 8.98
N ARG A 140 -17.02 -8.95 10.07
CA ARG A 140 -17.01 -10.42 10.15
C ARG A 140 -18.36 -11.08 9.84
N ASP A 141 -19.45 -10.36 10.04
CA ASP A 141 -20.81 -10.87 9.81
C ASP A 141 -21.21 -10.79 8.33
N LYS A 142 -20.41 -10.12 7.50
CA LYS A 142 -20.73 -9.81 6.09
C LYS A 142 -19.70 -10.30 5.08
N ILE A 143 -18.48 -10.59 5.51
CA ILE A 143 -17.38 -10.96 4.60
C ILE A 143 -17.01 -12.43 4.73
N THR A 144 -16.66 -13.04 3.59
CA THR A 144 -16.04 -14.37 3.51
C THR A 144 -14.65 -14.21 2.90
N LYS A 145 -13.74 -15.17 3.15
CA LYS A 145 -12.42 -15.18 2.50
C LYS A 145 -12.54 -15.05 0.96
N PRO A 146 -13.31 -15.88 0.25
CA PRO A 146 -13.47 -15.75 -1.21
C PRO A 146 -13.98 -14.38 -1.64
N SER A 147 -15.06 -13.88 -1.02
CA SER A 147 -15.66 -12.61 -1.43
C SER A 147 -14.74 -11.42 -1.20
N SER A 148 -13.95 -11.44 -0.12
CA SER A 148 -12.91 -10.45 0.15
C SER A 148 -11.83 -10.46 -0.94
N GLN A 149 -11.26 -11.64 -1.21
CA GLN A 149 -10.14 -11.78 -2.15
C GLN A 149 -10.53 -11.52 -3.59
N CYS A 150 -11.64 -12.08 -4.08
CA CYS A 150 -12.10 -11.84 -5.45
C CYS A 150 -12.35 -10.34 -5.69
N SER A 151 -12.93 -9.64 -4.71
CA SER A 151 -13.13 -8.20 -4.80
C SER A 151 -11.82 -7.42 -4.80
N PHE A 152 -10.90 -7.72 -3.87
CA PHE A 152 -9.62 -7.03 -3.77
C PHE A 152 -8.73 -7.28 -5.00
N ILE A 153 -8.63 -8.53 -5.44
CA ILE A 153 -7.86 -8.89 -6.64
C ILE A 153 -8.45 -8.20 -7.87
N GLY A 154 -9.76 -8.31 -8.07
CA GLY A 154 -10.46 -7.75 -9.22
C GLY A 154 -10.39 -6.22 -9.32
N LEU A 155 -10.57 -5.53 -8.19
CA LEU A 155 -10.76 -4.07 -8.18
C LEU A 155 -9.49 -3.30 -7.83
N VAL A 156 -8.50 -3.94 -7.19
CA VAL A 156 -7.29 -3.26 -6.70
C VAL A 156 -6.02 -3.84 -7.34
N LEU A 157 -5.77 -5.15 -7.17
CA LEU A 157 -4.50 -5.73 -7.61
C LEU A 157 -4.39 -5.82 -9.13
N LEU A 158 -5.40 -6.36 -9.82
CA LEU A 158 -5.35 -6.51 -11.27
C LEU A 158 -5.14 -5.18 -11.98
N PRO A 159 -5.90 -4.09 -11.70
CA PRO A 159 -5.64 -2.79 -12.34
C PRO A 159 -4.23 -2.24 -12.11
N LEU A 160 -3.66 -2.44 -10.91
CA LEU A 160 -2.31 -2.00 -10.58
C LEU A 160 -1.24 -2.79 -11.35
N PHE A 161 -1.35 -4.13 -11.33
CA PHE A 161 -0.40 -5.02 -11.99
C PHE A 161 -0.53 -4.98 -13.52
N GLU A 162 -1.71 -4.69 -14.07
CA GLU A 162 -1.89 -4.51 -15.52
C GLU A 162 -1.12 -3.29 -16.04
N VAL A 163 -1.22 -2.15 -15.35
CA VAL A 163 -0.49 -0.95 -15.75
C VAL A 163 1.01 -1.18 -15.57
N LEU A 164 1.46 -1.76 -14.46
CA LEU A 164 2.87 -2.07 -14.26
C LEU A 164 3.41 -3.09 -15.28
N GLY A 165 2.66 -4.14 -15.60
CA GLY A 165 3.05 -5.16 -16.56
C GLY A 165 3.16 -4.63 -17.99
N SER A 166 2.31 -3.66 -18.38
CA SER A 166 2.46 -2.95 -19.65
C SER A 166 3.75 -2.12 -19.75
N PHE A 167 4.29 -1.70 -18.60
CA PHE A 167 5.55 -0.97 -18.52
C PHE A 167 6.77 -1.90 -18.40
N PHE A 168 6.64 -3.02 -17.67
CA PHE A 168 7.67 -4.06 -17.54
C PHE A 168 7.14 -5.41 -18.03
N PRO A 169 7.35 -5.76 -19.31
CA PRO A 169 6.83 -7.00 -19.89
C PRO A 169 7.27 -8.28 -19.17
N ASP A 170 8.42 -8.28 -18.50
CA ASP A 170 8.91 -9.42 -17.72
C ASP A 170 8.01 -9.75 -16.50
N LEU A 171 7.18 -8.79 -16.06
CA LEU A 171 6.21 -8.99 -14.96
C LEU A 171 4.89 -9.59 -15.43
N GLU A 172 4.73 -9.86 -16.73
CA GLU A 172 3.52 -10.44 -17.31
C GLU A 172 3.15 -11.80 -16.68
N LYS A 173 4.15 -12.59 -16.26
CA LYS A 173 3.91 -13.85 -15.57
C LYS A 173 3.21 -13.67 -14.21
N LEU A 174 3.53 -12.61 -13.47
CA LEU A 174 2.86 -12.29 -12.21
C LEU A 174 1.40 -11.87 -12.46
N ARG A 175 1.16 -11.13 -13.55
CA ARG A 175 -0.20 -10.75 -13.98
C ARG A 175 -1.06 -11.98 -14.29
N LEU A 176 -0.50 -12.96 -15.00
CA LEU A 176 -1.23 -14.20 -15.33
C LEU A 176 -1.59 -14.99 -14.08
N ASN A 177 -0.68 -15.10 -13.11
CA ASN A 177 -0.97 -15.77 -11.83
C ASN A 177 -2.14 -15.10 -11.10
N LEU A 178 -2.13 -13.76 -10.97
CA LEU A 178 -3.20 -13.01 -10.31
C LEU A 178 -4.58 -13.21 -10.96
N ARG A 179 -4.63 -13.40 -12.29
CA ARG A 179 -5.88 -13.63 -13.01
C ARG A 179 -6.49 -15.00 -12.74
N MET A 180 -5.69 -15.98 -12.35
CA MET A 180 -6.16 -17.35 -12.07
C MET A 180 -6.62 -17.55 -10.63
N ILE A 181 -6.25 -16.65 -9.71
CA ILE A 181 -6.55 -16.81 -8.28
C ILE A 181 -8.05 -16.70 -7.96
N PRO A 182 -8.84 -15.79 -8.55
CA PRO A 182 -10.28 -15.76 -8.32
C PRO A 182 -10.95 -17.11 -8.61
N ASP A 183 -10.54 -17.81 -9.67
CA ASP A 183 -11.05 -19.14 -10.04
C ASP A 183 -10.67 -20.24 -9.02
N LEU A 184 -9.66 -20.01 -8.17
CA LEU A 184 -9.27 -20.93 -7.09
C LEU A 184 -10.08 -20.72 -5.80
N TRP A 185 -10.75 -19.58 -5.67
CA TRP A 185 -11.61 -19.24 -4.55
C TRP A 185 -13.10 -19.55 -4.80
N GLU A 186 -13.48 -19.83 -6.06
CA GLU A 186 -14.81 -20.34 -6.47
C GLU A 186 -14.95 -21.86 -6.26
#